data_AF-A0A8H4BMU3-F1
#
_entry.id   AF-A0A8H4BMU3-F1
#
_cell.length_a   1.000
_cell.length_b   1.000
_cell.length_c   1.000
_cell.angle_alpha   90.00
_cell.angle_beta   90.00
_cell.angle_gamma   90.00
#
_symmetry.space_group_name_H-M   'P 1'
#
loop_
_entity.id
_entity.type
_entity.pdbx_description
1 polymer ?
#
loop_
_entity_poly.entity_id
_entity_poly.type
_entity_poly.pdbx_seq_one_letter_code
_entity_poly.pdbx_strand_id
1 'polypeptide(L)'
;MLANLDKLVKTKTVKPQYKVNALDKCTVRKEPKGVVLIIGAWNYPIHLLLLPLVGAIAAGNCAVIKPSEVASHTAEYIAKMVPKYLDPRSVSVVQGAVEETTALLAEPFNHIFYTGNGVVGKIVMTAAAKHLTPVTLELGGKSPVIVAPDANIQTAASRVMWAKCFNGGQICVAPDYVLISKHQMSEFIDACRKTVHARFGDDPQASDSYCRMINERRFDALKKFLDDTDPKQIVVGGKTDRKDLYIAPTVVGPVASSGHPLMEQEIFGPILPIVPVEDMDEAIHIVNAKDTPLALYIFTDDKATRNKILNQTQSGGVVVNDLLMQVQELALPFGGVGPSGMGSYHGIKSFETFTHERTTMIKSSGLESVMIARYPPYSDSKTVLFSLLTLGLPEGFISKVKAVFTAIGSAQDVFFAKKKSSNAVGESKL
;
A
#
# COMPACT_ATOMS: atom_id res chain seq x y z
N MET A 1 -13.42 -13.46 -1.65
CA MET A 1 -14.38 -12.50 -1.05
C MET A 1 -15.68 -13.19 -0.63
N LEU A 2 -16.44 -13.80 -1.57
CA LEU A 2 -17.73 -14.45 -1.30
C LEU A 2 -17.73 -15.38 -0.06
N ALA A 3 -16.74 -16.29 0.04
CA ALA A 3 -16.65 -17.25 1.15
C ALA A 3 -16.50 -16.62 2.56
N ASN A 4 -16.09 -15.35 2.64
CA ASN A 4 -15.80 -14.68 3.92
C ASN A 4 -16.71 -13.48 4.21
N LEU A 5 -17.57 -13.07 3.28
CA LEU A 5 -18.27 -11.78 3.36
C LEU A 5 -19.14 -11.67 4.62
N ASP A 6 -19.93 -12.70 4.94
CA ASP A 6 -20.77 -12.74 6.15
C ASP A 6 -19.96 -12.61 7.45
N LYS A 7 -18.71 -13.09 7.45
CA LYS A 7 -17.80 -12.93 8.58
C LYS A 7 -17.26 -11.50 8.65
N LEU A 8 -16.94 -10.91 7.51
CA LEU A 8 -16.35 -9.57 7.42
C LEU A 8 -17.32 -8.47 7.85
N VAL A 9 -18.60 -8.57 7.47
CA VAL A 9 -19.62 -7.56 7.77
C VAL A 9 -20.10 -7.57 9.24
N LYS A 10 -19.87 -8.65 9.98
CA LYS A 10 -20.33 -8.78 11.38
C LYS A 10 -19.81 -7.64 12.26
N THR A 11 -20.71 -6.99 13.00
CA THR A 11 -20.35 -6.07 14.08
C THR A 11 -19.43 -6.75 15.09
N LYS A 12 -18.29 -6.11 15.41
CA LYS A 12 -17.33 -6.62 16.41
C LYS A 12 -17.66 -5.99 17.76
N THR A 13 -17.90 -6.79 18.79
CA THR A 13 -17.91 -6.28 20.17
C THR A 13 -16.47 -6.17 20.65
N VAL A 14 -16.11 -5.02 21.22
CA VAL A 14 -14.75 -4.77 21.73
C VAL A 14 -14.79 -4.64 23.24
N LYS A 15 -13.80 -5.20 23.91
CA LYS A 15 -13.68 -5.11 25.37
C LYS A 15 -13.22 -3.70 25.76
N PRO A 16 -13.94 -2.99 26.64
CA PRO A 16 -13.46 -1.72 27.20
C PRO A 16 -12.13 -1.91 27.93
N GLN A 17 -11.18 -1.00 27.70
CA GLN A 17 -9.85 -1.06 28.34
C GLN A 17 -9.82 -0.34 29.70
N TYR A 18 -10.64 0.70 29.86
CA TYR A 18 -10.75 1.45 31.11
C TYR A 18 -11.87 0.92 31.99
N LYS A 19 -11.63 0.87 33.30
CA LYS A 19 -12.57 0.31 34.29
C LYS A 19 -13.87 1.13 34.38
N VAL A 20 -13.80 2.43 34.13
CA VAL A 20 -14.96 3.34 34.12
C VAL A 20 -15.98 2.97 33.03
N ASN A 21 -15.53 2.25 32.00
CA ASN A 21 -16.37 1.76 30.91
C ASN A 21 -16.60 0.24 30.99
N ALA A 22 -16.21 -0.43 32.07
CA ALA A 22 -16.22 -1.91 32.14
C ALA A 22 -17.61 -2.54 31.96
N LEU A 23 -18.66 -1.81 32.28
CA LEU A 23 -20.06 -2.23 32.12
C LEU A 23 -20.68 -1.74 30.81
N ASP A 24 -19.97 -0.93 30.03
CA ASP A 24 -20.48 -0.37 28.78
C ASP A 24 -20.36 -1.37 27.64
N LYS A 25 -21.34 -1.32 26.73
CA LYS A 25 -21.28 -2.10 25.49
C LYS A 25 -20.57 -1.28 24.41
N CYS A 26 -19.34 -1.68 24.08
CA CYS A 26 -18.57 -1.08 22.99
C CYS A 26 -18.59 -1.99 21.75
N THR A 27 -18.94 -1.44 20.60
CA THR A 27 -19.01 -2.18 19.33
C THR A 27 -18.43 -1.38 18.17
N VAL A 28 -17.98 -2.09 17.13
CA VAL A 28 -17.47 -1.54 15.87
C VAL A 28 -18.24 -2.17 14.71
N ARG A 29 -19.09 -1.36 14.07
CA ARG A 29 -19.88 -1.72 12.88
C ARG A 29 -19.11 -1.33 11.61
N LYS A 30 -19.25 -2.14 10.56
CA LYS A 30 -18.65 -1.91 9.25
C LYS A 30 -19.73 -1.30 8.36
N GLU A 31 -19.46 -0.11 7.83
CA GLU A 31 -20.38 0.62 6.97
C GLU A 31 -19.69 0.94 5.65
N PRO A 32 -20.42 0.94 4.52
CA PRO A 32 -19.86 1.44 3.26
C PRO A 32 -19.46 2.91 3.41
N LYS A 33 -18.41 3.32 2.71
CA LYS A 33 -18.02 4.73 2.63
C LYS A 33 -19.00 5.56 1.80
N GLY A 34 -19.61 4.96 0.77
CA GLY A 34 -20.58 5.61 -0.12
C GLY A 34 -20.29 5.29 -1.59
N VAL A 35 -19.87 6.30 -2.37
CA VAL A 35 -19.47 6.17 -3.77
C VAL A 35 -17.95 6.16 -3.89
N VAL A 36 -17.39 5.12 -4.52
CA VAL A 36 -15.96 4.96 -4.75
C VAL A 36 -15.63 5.24 -6.21
N LEU A 37 -14.64 6.08 -6.47
CA LEU A 37 -14.04 6.21 -7.81
C LEU A 37 -12.84 5.27 -7.92
N ILE A 38 -12.77 4.46 -8.98
CA ILE A 38 -11.64 3.58 -9.29
C ILE A 38 -11.08 3.96 -10.65
N ILE A 39 -9.84 4.43 -10.69
CA ILE A 39 -9.13 4.78 -11.92
C ILE A 39 -8.06 3.71 -12.18
N GLY A 40 -8.29 2.89 -13.21
CA GLY A 40 -7.42 1.76 -13.55
C GLY A 40 -6.27 2.14 -14.48
N ALA A 41 -5.14 1.42 -14.38
CA ALA A 41 -4.01 1.55 -15.29
C ALA A 41 -4.13 0.61 -16.51
N TRP A 42 -3.30 0.84 -17.53
CA TRP A 42 -3.37 0.16 -18.83
C TRP A 42 -2.59 -1.16 -18.92
N ASN A 43 -1.62 -1.40 -18.05
CA ASN A 43 -0.70 -2.53 -18.19
C ASN A 43 -1.31 -3.88 -17.79
N TYR A 44 -2.27 -3.87 -16.86
CA TYR A 44 -3.16 -5.00 -16.57
C TYR A 44 -4.61 -4.47 -16.47
N PRO A 45 -5.23 -4.08 -17.61
CA PRO A 45 -6.38 -3.18 -17.65
C PRO A 45 -7.68 -3.80 -17.13
N ILE A 46 -7.74 -5.14 -17.06
CA ILE A 46 -8.82 -5.87 -16.40
C ILE A 46 -8.56 -5.94 -14.89
N HIS A 47 -7.36 -6.41 -14.51
CA HIS A 47 -7.04 -6.72 -13.12
C HIS A 47 -7.04 -5.46 -12.23
N LEU A 48 -6.37 -4.39 -12.68
CA LEU A 48 -6.20 -3.15 -11.93
C LEU A 48 -7.47 -2.30 -11.86
N LEU A 49 -8.52 -2.70 -12.57
CA LEU A 49 -9.83 -2.06 -12.52
C LEU A 49 -10.83 -2.90 -11.72
N LEU A 50 -10.91 -4.19 -12.02
CA LEU A 50 -11.94 -5.06 -11.44
C LEU A 50 -11.56 -5.60 -10.06
N LEU A 51 -10.28 -5.83 -9.76
CA LEU A 51 -9.88 -6.30 -8.43
C LEU A 51 -10.26 -5.30 -7.31
N PRO A 52 -9.94 -3.98 -7.40
CA PRO A 52 -10.43 -3.02 -6.42
C PRO A 52 -11.96 -2.90 -6.41
N LEU A 53 -12.63 -3.04 -7.56
CA LEU A 53 -14.09 -3.01 -7.65
C LEU A 53 -14.75 -4.14 -6.83
N VAL A 54 -14.20 -5.36 -6.89
CA VAL A 54 -14.67 -6.49 -6.06
C VAL A 54 -14.62 -6.12 -4.57
N GLY A 55 -13.57 -5.42 -4.14
CA GLY A 55 -13.44 -4.88 -2.79
C GLY A 55 -14.52 -3.88 -2.43
N ALA A 56 -14.73 -2.89 -3.31
CA ALA A 56 -15.69 -1.80 -3.09
C ALA A 56 -17.13 -2.33 -2.99
N ILE A 57 -17.52 -3.25 -3.89
CA ILE A 57 -18.83 -3.92 -3.89
C ILE A 57 -19.00 -4.73 -2.60
N ALA A 58 -17.97 -5.50 -2.20
CA ALA A 58 -18.04 -6.31 -0.99
C ALA A 58 -18.20 -5.47 0.29
N ALA A 59 -17.63 -4.26 0.31
CA ALA A 59 -17.84 -3.30 1.39
C ALA A 59 -19.19 -2.55 1.32
N GLY A 60 -20.02 -2.83 0.30
CA GLY A 60 -21.37 -2.27 0.15
C GLY A 60 -21.41 -0.90 -0.54
N ASN A 61 -20.36 -0.51 -1.25
CA ASN A 61 -20.29 0.80 -1.91
C ASN A 61 -20.91 0.78 -3.31
N CYS A 62 -21.39 1.93 -3.74
CA CYS A 62 -21.52 2.21 -5.18
C CYS A 62 -20.13 2.54 -5.75
N ALA A 63 -19.94 2.34 -7.05
CA ALA A 63 -18.66 2.57 -7.70
C ALA A 63 -18.80 3.22 -9.07
N VAL A 64 -17.88 4.15 -9.36
CA VAL A 64 -17.61 4.62 -10.71
C VAL A 64 -16.24 4.09 -11.11
N ILE A 65 -16.17 3.34 -12.21
CA ILE A 65 -14.91 2.82 -12.73
C ILE A 65 -14.49 3.56 -13.99
N LYS A 66 -13.23 3.99 -14.03
CA LYS A 66 -12.61 4.68 -15.15
C LYS A 66 -11.49 3.82 -15.73
N PRO A 67 -11.74 3.03 -16.80
CA PRO A 67 -10.69 2.29 -17.49
C PRO A 67 -9.69 3.25 -18.15
N SER A 68 -8.43 2.82 -18.28
CA SER A 68 -7.43 3.61 -19.00
C SER A 68 -7.72 3.64 -20.50
N GLU A 69 -7.73 4.85 -21.06
CA GLU A 69 -7.84 5.13 -22.48
C GLU A 69 -6.69 4.55 -23.32
N VAL A 70 -5.53 4.31 -22.68
CA VAL A 70 -4.35 3.73 -23.33
C VAL A 70 -4.59 2.26 -23.71
N ALA A 71 -5.40 1.54 -22.94
CA ALA A 71 -5.85 0.17 -23.26
C ALA A 71 -7.26 0.20 -23.86
N SER A 72 -7.42 0.93 -24.97
CA SER A 72 -8.72 1.31 -25.57
C SER A 72 -9.66 0.12 -25.81
N HIS A 73 -9.16 -0.98 -26.39
CA HIS A 73 -9.96 -2.17 -26.65
C HIS A 73 -10.52 -2.80 -25.36
N THR A 74 -9.73 -2.83 -24.28
CA THR A 74 -10.22 -3.30 -22.98
C THR A 74 -11.21 -2.31 -22.39
N ALA A 75 -10.97 -1.00 -22.50
CA ALA A 75 -11.88 0.02 -22.01
C ALA A 75 -13.27 -0.09 -22.66
N GLU A 76 -13.32 -0.25 -23.98
CA GLU A 76 -14.56 -0.46 -24.74
C GLU A 76 -15.27 -1.75 -24.33
N TYR A 77 -14.51 -2.85 -24.20
CA TYR A 77 -15.05 -4.12 -23.75
C TYR A 77 -15.67 -4.02 -22.36
N ILE A 78 -14.99 -3.38 -21.41
CA ILE A 78 -15.48 -3.17 -20.04
C ILE A 78 -16.75 -2.33 -20.05
N ALA A 79 -16.78 -1.22 -20.80
CA ALA A 79 -17.95 -0.35 -20.90
C ALA A 79 -19.18 -1.09 -21.47
N LYS A 80 -18.98 -2.00 -22.43
CA LYS A 80 -20.05 -2.83 -23.01
C LYS A 80 -20.52 -3.95 -22.07
N MET A 81 -19.61 -4.53 -21.29
CA MET A 81 -19.89 -5.75 -20.53
C MET A 81 -20.39 -5.47 -19.13
N VAL A 82 -19.80 -4.52 -18.40
CA VAL A 82 -20.17 -4.26 -16.99
C VAL A 82 -21.67 -4.01 -16.79
N PRO A 83 -22.36 -3.16 -17.58
CA PRO A 83 -23.78 -2.91 -17.41
C PRO A 83 -24.70 -4.12 -17.67
N LYS A 84 -24.20 -5.19 -18.30
CA LYS A 84 -24.97 -6.42 -18.55
C LYS A 84 -25.03 -7.33 -17.33
N TYR A 85 -24.09 -7.19 -16.39
CA TYR A 85 -23.94 -8.08 -15.24
C TYR A 85 -24.09 -7.37 -13.90
N LEU A 86 -23.79 -6.07 -13.83
CA LEU A 86 -23.87 -5.27 -12.61
C LEU A 86 -24.99 -4.24 -12.71
N ASP A 87 -25.60 -3.88 -11.56
CA ASP A 87 -26.65 -2.87 -11.50
C ASP A 87 -26.11 -1.50 -11.94
N PRO A 88 -26.59 -0.92 -13.06
CA PRO A 88 -26.07 0.34 -13.58
C PRO A 88 -26.36 1.54 -12.68
N ARG A 89 -27.24 1.41 -11.68
CA ARG A 89 -27.48 2.43 -10.65
C ARG A 89 -26.39 2.42 -9.57
N SER A 90 -25.70 1.30 -9.40
CA SER A 90 -24.69 1.11 -8.35
C SER A 90 -23.27 1.06 -8.90
N VAL A 91 -23.08 0.61 -10.15
CA VAL A 91 -21.78 0.56 -10.81
C VAL A 91 -21.87 1.19 -12.20
N SER A 92 -21.14 2.28 -12.43
CA SER A 92 -21.07 2.95 -13.73
C SER A 92 -19.64 2.93 -14.30
N VAL A 93 -19.55 2.96 -15.62
CA VAL A 93 -18.27 3.04 -16.36
C VAL A 93 -18.19 4.41 -17.03
N VAL A 94 -17.12 5.14 -16.76
CA VAL A 94 -16.82 6.41 -17.44
C VAL A 94 -15.58 6.22 -18.29
N GLN A 95 -15.71 6.36 -19.60
CA GLN A 95 -14.57 6.39 -20.51
C GLN A 95 -14.11 7.83 -20.75
N GLY A 96 -12.86 8.00 -21.16
CA GLY A 96 -12.29 9.30 -21.49
C GLY A 96 -10.80 9.36 -21.16
N ALA A 97 -10.16 10.45 -21.54
CA ALA A 97 -8.74 10.69 -21.30
C ALA A 97 -8.58 11.69 -20.14
N VAL A 98 -7.74 12.71 -20.32
CA VAL A 98 -7.39 13.68 -19.27
C VAL A 98 -8.59 14.57 -18.93
N GLU A 99 -9.27 15.14 -19.93
CA GLU A 99 -10.36 16.11 -19.72
C GLU A 99 -11.52 15.49 -18.93
N GLU A 100 -11.98 14.31 -19.33
CA GLU A 100 -13.06 13.60 -18.63
C GLU A 100 -12.63 13.13 -17.25
N THR A 101 -11.37 12.70 -17.09
CA THR A 101 -10.84 12.34 -15.75
C THR A 101 -10.78 13.57 -14.83
N THR A 102 -10.41 14.75 -15.36
CA THR A 102 -10.40 16.00 -14.60
C THR A 102 -11.81 16.42 -14.19
N ALA A 103 -12.78 16.33 -15.09
CA ALA A 103 -14.18 16.59 -14.77
C ALA A 103 -14.70 15.61 -13.71
N LEU A 104 -14.40 14.31 -13.88
CA LEU A 104 -14.80 13.28 -12.94
C LEU A 104 -14.21 13.53 -11.55
N LEU A 105 -12.92 13.87 -11.44
CA LEU A 105 -12.25 14.17 -10.17
C LEU A 105 -12.79 15.43 -9.46
N ALA A 106 -13.61 16.26 -10.11
CA ALA A 106 -14.27 17.38 -9.46
C ALA A 106 -15.48 16.96 -8.62
N GLU A 107 -16.02 15.75 -8.83
CA GLU A 107 -17.19 15.22 -8.13
C GLU A 107 -16.86 14.71 -6.70
N PRO A 108 -17.82 14.77 -5.76
CA PRO A 108 -17.57 14.45 -4.35
C PRO A 108 -17.65 12.93 -4.05
N PHE A 109 -16.57 12.20 -4.33
CA PHE A 109 -16.46 10.78 -3.97
C PHE A 109 -16.17 10.56 -2.48
N ASN A 110 -16.59 9.42 -1.94
CA ASN A 110 -16.30 9.01 -0.56
C ASN A 110 -14.98 8.23 -0.43
N HIS A 111 -14.42 7.76 -1.54
CA HIS A 111 -13.06 7.22 -1.64
C HIS A 111 -12.60 7.28 -3.09
N ILE A 112 -11.32 7.59 -3.33
CA ILE A 112 -10.72 7.49 -4.67
C ILE A 112 -9.58 6.46 -4.64
N PHE A 113 -9.68 5.45 -5.49
CA PHE A 113 -8.65 4.44 -5.72
C PHE A 113 -8.00 4.71 -7.09
N TYR A 114 -6.69 4.92 -7.10
CA TYR A 114 -5.96 5.21 -8.32
C TYR A 114 -4.73 4.31 -8.45
N THR A 115 -4.56 3.71 -9.62
CA THR A 115 -3.33 3.02 -10.00
C THR A 115 -2.68 3.72 -11.18
N GLY A 116 -1.38 4.05 -11.07
CA GLY A 116 -0.63 4.64 -12.16
C GLY A 116 0.69 5.27 -11.70
N ASN A 117 1.06 6.43 -12.26
CA ASN A 117 2.32 7.10 -11.91
C ASN A 117 2.13 8.17 -10.82
N GLY A 118 3.22 8.53 -10.14
CA GLY A 118 3.21 9.49 -9.03
C GLY A 118 2.92 10.94 -9.42
N VAL A 119 3.17 11.36 -10.67
CA VAL A 119 2.79 12.71 -11.14
C VAL A 119 1.27 12.86 -11.11
N VAL A 120 0.56 11.90 -11.70
CA VAL A 120 -0.91 11.90 -11.71
C VAL A 120 -1.48 11.54 -10.33
N GLY A 121 -0.80 10.70 -9.55
CA GLY A 121 -1.19 10.42 -8.16
C GLY A 121 -1.28 11.70 -7.30
N LYS A 122 -0.35 12.65 -7.48
CA LYS A 122 -0.42 13.97 -6.84
C LYS A 122 -1.64 14.77 -7.29
N ILE A 123 -1.95 14.77 -8.59
CA ILE A 123 -3.15 15.44 -9.14
C ILE A 123 -4.43 14.87 -8.53
N VAL A 124 -4.55 13.54 -8.47
CA VAL A 124 -5.69 12.85 -7.85
C VAL A 124 -5.84 13.25 -6.38
N MET A 125 -4.74 13.24 -5.61
CA MET A 125 -4.76 13.61 -4.20
C MET A 125 -5.12 15.09 -3.99
N THR A 126 -4.65 16.00 -4.86
CA THR A 126 -5.02 17.41 -4.84
C THR A 126 -6.51 17.61 -5.12
N ALA A 127 -7.10 16.86 -6.06
CA ALA A 127 -8.53 16.91 -6.31
C ALA A 127 -9.33 16.37 -5.11
N ALA A 128 -8.90 15.23 -4.55
CA ALA A 128 -9.51 14.61 -3.37
C ALA A 128 -9.54 15.54 -2.15
N ALA A 129 -8.48 16.36 -1.97
CA ALA A 129 -8.38 17.30 -0.86
C ALA A 129 -9.50 18.36 -0.85
N LYS A 130 -10.07 18.72 -2.02
CA LYS A 130 -11.19 19.67 -2.11
C LYS A 130 -12.46 19.19 -1.40
N HIS A 131 -12.62 17.87 -1.26
CA HIS A 131 -13.78 17.21 -0.67
C HIS A 131 -13.44 16.43 0.60
N LEU A 132 -12.19 16.52 1.08
CA LEU A 132 -11.64 15.68 2.16
C LEU A 132 -11.82 14.17 1.90
N THR A 133 -11.75 13.77 0.63
CA THR A 133 -11.93 12.38 0.20
C THR A 133 -10.68 11.56 0.53
N PRO A 134 -10.78 10.42 1.24
CA PRO A 134 -9.66 9.52 1.43
C PRO A 134 -9.24 8.88 0.10
N VAL A 135 -7.94 8.62 -0.06
CA VAL A 135 -7.36 8.05 -1.28
C VAL A 135 -6.63 6.73 -1.01
N THR A 136 -6.58 5.88 -2.02
CA THR A 136 -5.60 4.79 -2.13
C THR A 136 -4.85 4.98 -3.44
N LEU A 137 -3.54 5.12 -3.34
CA LEU A 137 -2.66 5.40 -4.46
C LEU A 137 -1.69 4.24 -4.63
N GLU A 138 -1.86 3.47 -5.69
CA GLU A 138 -0.95 2.38 -6.10
C GLU A 138 -0.04 2.93 -7.21
N LEU A 139 1.18 3.34 -6.83
CA LEU A 139 2.11 4.02 -7.74
C LEU A 139 3.28 3.09 -8.14
N GLY A 140 4.20 3.62 -8.92
CA GLY A 140 5.38 2.89 -9.40
C GLY A 140 6.63 3.17 -8.56
N GLY A 141 7.78 2.88 -9.17
CA GLY A 141 9.09 3.14 -8.60
C GLY A 141 10.12 2.14 -9.13
N LYS A 142 11.40 2.36 -8.81
CA LYS A 142 12.47 1.47 -9.26
C LYS A 142 12.63 0.33 -8.27
N SER A 143 11.95 -0.79 -8.50
CA SER A 143 12.02 -1.96 -7.61
C SER A 143 13.39 -2.67 -7.70
N PRO A 144 14.26 -2.61 -6.66
CA PRO A 144 15.58 -3.22 -6.71
C PRO A 144 15.55 -4.74 -6.57
N VAL A 145 16.56 -5.39 -7.14
CA VAL A 145 16.93 -6.77 -6.83
C VAL A 145 18.33 -6.78 -6.22
N ILE A 146 18.46 -7.22 -4.98
CA ILE A 146 19.75 -7.43 -4.32
C ILE A 146 20.12 -8.90 -4.42
N VAL A 147 21.26 -9.21 -5.05
CA VAL A 147 21.81 -10.57 -5.14
C VAL A 147 23.01 -10.67 -4.21
N ALA A 148 22.85 -11.40 -3.11
CA ALA A 148 23.90 -11.59 -2.12
C ALA A 148 24.95 -12.62 -2.56
N PRO A 149 26.16 -12.62 -1.95
CA PRO A 149 27.23 -13.53 -2.34
C PRO A 149 26.89 -15.02 -2.27
N ASP A 150 26.01 -15.43 -1.36
CA ASP A 150 25.59 -16.83 -1.17
C ASP A 150 24.45 -17.25 -2.11
N ALA A 151 23.91 -16.33 -2.91
CA ALA A 151 22.78 -16.61 -3.79
C ALA A 151 23.13 -17.63 -4.89
N ASN A 152 22.17 -18.49 -5.22
CA ASN A 152 22.24 -19.30 -6.42
C ASN A 152 22.02 -18.41 -7.66
N ILE A 153 23.12 -18.04 -8.33
CA ILE A 153 23.14 -17.12 -9.48
C ILE A 153 22.26 -17.60 -10.64
N GLN A 154 22.25 -18.91 -10.93
CA GLN A 154 21.45 -19.46 -12.03
C GLN A 154 19.95 -19.31 -11.75
N THR A 155 19.51 -19.62 -10.53
CA THR A 155 18.12 -19.44 -10.09
C THR A 155 17.75 -17.96 -10.07
N ALA A 156 18.62 -17.10 -9.54
CA ALA A 156 18.38 -15.66 -9.47
C ALA A 156 18.22 -15.05 -10.87
N ALA A 157 19.17 -15.27 -11.77
CA ALA A 157 19.11 -14.78 -13.14
C ALA A 157 17.88 -15.31 -13.89
N SER A 158 17.56 -16.60 -13.70
CA SER A 158 16.39 -17.22 -14.31
C SER A 158 15.08 -16.54 -13.87
N ARG A 159 14.88 -16.35 -12.57
CA ARG A 159 13.68 -15.71 -12.01
C ARG A 159 13.61 -14.22 -12.36
N VAL A 160 14.72 -13.49 -12.26
CA VAL A 160 14.79 -12.07 -12.62
C VAL A 160 14.44 -11.86 -14.08
N MET A 161 15.01 -12.64 -15.00
CA MET A 161 14.68 -12.50 -16.43
C MET A 161 13.26 -12.91 -16.76
N TRP A 162 12.64 -13.82 -15.98
CA TRP A 162 11.22 -14.15 -16.16
C TRP A 162 10.37 -12.93 -15.82
N ALA A 163 10.57 -12.39 -14.62
CA ALA A 163 9.82 -11.25 -14.14
C ALA A 163 10.04 -10.00 -15.01
N LYS A 164 11.27 -9.79 -15.51
CA LYS A 164 11.60 -8.65 -16.37
C LYS A 164 10.97 -8.75 -17.76
N CYS A 165 10.88 -9.96 -18.31
CA CYS A 165 10.30 -10.17 -19.64
C CYS A 165 8.78 -10.30 -19.60
N PHE A 166 8.20 -10.62 -18.43
CA PHE A 166 6.76 -10.71 -18.27
C PHE A 166 6.09 -9.36 -18.59
N ASN A 167 5.06 -9.38 -19.44
CA ASN A 167 4.41 -8.19 -20.00
C ASN A 167 5.38 -7.17 -20.65
N GLY A 168 6.53 -7.63 -21.15
CA GLY A 168 7.60 -6.77 -21.66
C GLY A 168 8.19 -5.84 -20.60
N GLY A 169 8.14 -6.20 -19.31
CA GLY A 169 8.64 -5.39 -18.20
C GLY A 169 7.75 -4.21 -17.82
N GLN A 170 6.54 -4.12 -18.37
CA GLN A 170 5.57 -3.06 -18.11
C GLN A 170 4.75 -3.36 -16.83
N ILE A 171 5.45 -3.47 -15.69
CA ILE A 171 4.86 -3.87 -14.40
C ILE A 171 5.46 -3.00 -13.30
N CYS A 172 4.63 -2.42 -12.43
CA CYS A 172 5.07 -1.55 -11.33
C CYS A 172 5.99 -2.26 -10.31
N VAL A 173 5.86 -3.58 -10.18
CA VAL A 173 6.71 -4.43 -9.34
C VAL A 173 7.73 -5.25 -10.15
N ALA A 174 7.91 -5.00 -11.45
CA ALA A 174 8.98 -5.66 -12.20
C ALA A 174 10.35 -5.31 -11.59
N PRO A 175 11.34 -6.22 -11.65
CA PRO A 175 12.71 -5.88 -11.29
C PRO A 175 13.18 -4.73 -12.19
N ASP A 176 13.46 -3.59 -11.59
CA ASP A 176 13.87 -2.41 -12.34
C ASP A 176 15.38 -2.40 -12.55
N TYR A 177 16.16 -2.77 -11.53
CA TYR A 177 17.62 -2.91 -11.60
C TYR A 177 18.15 -4.00 -10.63
N VAL A 178 19.34 -4.51 -10.90
CA VAL A 178 20.04 -5.51 -10.07
C VAL A 178 21.25 -4.88 -9.39
N LEU A 179 21.42 -5.15 -8.10
CA LEU A 179 22.60 -4.87 -7.29
C LEU A 179 23.30 -6.20 -6.99
N ILE A 180 24.54 -6.35 -7.43
CA ILE A 180 25.30 -7.60 -7.32
C ILE A 180 26.79 -7.34 -7.15
N SER A 181 27.50 -8.24 -6.48
CA SER A 181 28.96 -8.13 -6.35
C SER A 181 29.64 -8.11 -7.73
N LYS A 182 30.72 -7.33 -7.86
CA LYS A 182 31.55 -7.30 -9.07
C LYS A 182 32.01 -8.69 -9.52
N HIS A 183 32.28 -9.57 -8.56
CA HIS A 183 32.80 -10.92 -8.81
C HIS A 183 31.76 -11.87 -9.43
N GLN A 184 30.47 -11.69 -9.14
CA GLN A 184 29.40 -12.57 -9.64
C GLN A 184 28.66 -12.00 -10.85
N MET A 185 28.97 -10.76 -11.24
CA MET A 185 28.28 -10.05 -12.31
C MET A 185 28.38 -10.78 -13.67
N SER A 186 29.56 -11.27 -14.03
CA SER A 186 29.77 -11.99 -15.31
C SER A 186 28.96 -13.28 -15.37
N GLU A 187 29.00 -14.09 -14.31
CA GLU A 187 28.21 -15.31 -14.21
C GLU A 187 26.70 -15.03 -14.30
N PHE A 188 26.23 -13.97 -13.63
CA PHE A 188 24.83 -13.55 -13.68
C PHE A 188 24.41 -13.13 -15.09
N ILE A 189 25.22 -12.32 -15.78
CA ILE A 189 24.96 -11.91 -17.18
C ILE A 189 24.86 -13.13 -18.10
N ASP A 190 25.77 -14.09 -17.96
CA ASP A 190 25.76 -15.31 -18.77
C ASP A 190 24.51 -16.17 -18.49
N ALA A 191 24.10 -16.27 -17.23
CA ALA A 191 22.87 -16.94 -16.84
C ALA A 191 21.62 -16.22 -17.38
N CYS A 192 21.61 -14.88 -17.40
CA CYS A 192 20.55 -14.10 -18.05
C CYS A 192 20.48 -14.40 -19.55
N ARG A 193 21.61 -14.42 -20.26
CA ARG A 193 21.67 -14.72 -21.70
C ARG A 193 21.12 -16.10 -22.01
N LYS A 194 21.57 -17.12 -21.27
CA LYS A 194 21.07 -18.50 -21.39
C LYS A 194 19.56 -18.58 -21.13
N THR A 195 19.08 -17.85 -20.12
CA THR A 195 17.66 -17.82 -19.77
C THR A 195 16.80 -17.21 -20.88
N VAL A 196 17.23 -16.08 -21.47
CA VAL A 196 16.51 -15.45 -22.58
C VAL A 196 16.40 -16.41 -23.76
N HIS A 197 17.52 -17.00 -24.17
CA HIS A 197 17.55 -17.98 -25.27
C HIS A 197 16.67 -19.20 -24.96
N ALA A 198 16.74 -19.75 -23.74
CA ALA A 198 15.93 -20.92 -23.35
C ALA A 198 14.42 -20.66 -23.39
N ARG A 199 13.96 -19.41 -23.21
CA ARG A 199 12.54 -19.06 -23.15
C ARG A 199 11.97 -18.56 -24.48
N PHE A 200 12.78 -17.86 -25.25
CA PHE A 200 12.32 -17.14 -26.44
C PHE A 200 13.04 -17.57 -27.73
N GLY A 201 14.03 -18.46 -27.63
CA GLY A 201 14.86 -18.90 -28.76
C GLY A 201 15.84 -17.81 -29.21
N ASP A 202 16.33 -17.96 -30.45
CA ASP A 202 17.26 -17.02 -31.09
C ASP A 202 16.61 -15.70 -31.50
N ASP A 203 15.29 -15.71 -31.76
CA ASP A 203 14.53 -14.53 -32.15
C ASP A 203 13.33 -14.29 -31.21
N PRO A 204 13.54 -13.56 -30.10
CA PRO A 204 12.46 -13.23 -29.18
C PRO A 204 11.34 -12.40 -29.82
N GLN A 205 11.59 -11.72 -30.93
CA GLN A 205 10.56 -10.95 -31.64
C GLN A 205 9.50 -11.88 -32.24
N ALA A 206 9.89 -13.04 -32.74
CA ALA A 206 8.98 -14.03 -33.31
C ALA A 206 8.23 -14.88 -32.26
N SER A 207 8.53 -14.71 -30.96
CA SER A 207 7.90 -15.50 -29.90
C SER A 207 6.50 -14.99 -29.56
N ASP A 208 5.50 -15.88 -29.64
CA ASP A 208 4.12 -15.61 -29.18
C ASP A 208 4.02 -15.35 -27.67
N SER A 209 5.08 -15.67 -26.91
CA SER A 209 5.16 -15.46 -25.46
C SER A 209 5.76 -14.10 -25.08
N TYR A 210 6.08 -13.23 -26.04
CA TYR A 210 6.74 -11.96 -25.79
C TYR A 210 5.91 -10.74 -26.21
N CYS A 211 5.62 -9.86 -25.26
CA CYS A 211 4.75 -8.70 -25.45
C CYS A 211 5.43 -7.56 -26.21
N ARG A 212 4.61 -6.65 -26.75
CA ARG A 212 5.04 -5.37 -27.35
C ARG A 212 4.86 -4.21 -26.39
N MET A 213 5.56 -3.11 -26.67
CA MET A 213 5.33 -1.85 -25.95
C MET A 213 3.93 -1.33 -26.26
N ILE A 214 3.27 -0.75 -25.26
CA ILE A 214 1.86 -0.35 -25.38
C ILE A 214 1.58 0.68 -26.47
N ASN A 215 2.55 1.55 -26.79
CA ASN A 215 2.46 2.55 -27.85
C ASN A 215 3.84 3.09 -28.24
N GLU A 216 3.86 3.87 -29.33
CA GLU A 216 5.07 4.54 -29.83
C GLU A 216 5.73 5.44 -28.79
N ARG A 217 4.96 6.19 -28.00
CA ARG A 217 5.52 7.08 -26.97
C ARG A 217 6.36 6.32 -25.94
N ARG A 218 5.89 5.16 -25.48
CA ARG A 218 6.65 4.31 -24.55
C ARG A 218 7.83 3.63 -25.20
N PHE A 219 7.67 3.19 -26.45
CA PHE A 219 8.77 2.66 -27.25
C PHE A 219 9.90 3.70 -27.41
N ASP A 220 9.56 4.91 -27.87
CA ASP A 220 10.52 5.98 -28.15
C ASP A 220 11.26 6.41 -26.88
N ALA A 221 10.58 6.46 -25.73
CA ALA A 221 11.20 6.75 -24.43
C ALA A 221 12.24 5.70 -24.03
N LEU A 222 11.92 4.41 -24.18
CA LEU A 222 12.83 3.31 -23.87
C LEU A 222 13.99 3.21 -24.86
N LYS A 223 13.71 3.43 -26.15
CA LYS A 223 14.74 3.51 -27.18
C LYS A 223 15.72 4.63 -26.86
N LYS A 224 15.23 5.79 -26.42
CA LYS A 224 16.11 6.88 -25.98
C LYS A 224 17.05 6.47 -24.85
N PHE A 225 16.59 5.69 -23.87
CA PHE A 225 17.49 5.16 -22.83
C PHE A 225 18.59 4.26 -23.40
N LEU A 226 18.29 3.44 -24.40
CA LEU A 226 19.29 2.60 -25.07
C LEU A 226 20.25 3.43 -25.93
N ASP A 227 19.75 4.43 -26.65
CA ASP A 227 20.56 5.33 -27.48
C ASP A 227 21.53 6.18 -26.63
N ASP A 228 21.10 6.56 -25.41
CA ASP A 228 21.91 7.32 -24.44
C ASP A 228 22.86 6.40 -23.61
N THR A 229 22.86 5.08 -23.85
CA THR A 229 23.73 4.08 -23.18
C THR A 229 24.91 3.73 -24.08
N ASP A 230 26.12 3.52 -23.54
CA ASP A 230 27.26 3.01 -24.32
C ASP A 230 26.89 1.62 -24.90
N PRO A 231 26.93 1.41 -26.22
CA PRO A 231 26.64 0.12 -26.83
C PRO A 231 27.46 -1.05 -26.27
N LYS A 232 28.67 -0.79 -25.75
CA LYS A 232 29.50 -1.81 -25.09
C LYS A 232 28.94 -2.32 -23.77
N GLN A 233 28.09 -1.53 -23.10
CA GLN A 233 27.40 -1.91 -21.88
C GLN A 233 26.16 -2.77 -22.16
N ILE A 234 25.67 -2.83 -23.40
CA ILE A 234 24.55 -3.68 -23.80
C ILE A 234 25.07 -5.11 -24.00
N VAL A 235 25.00 -5.91 -22.94
CA VAL A 235 25.63 -7.25 -22.87
C VAL A 235 24.71 -8.39 -23.30
N VAL A 236 23.40 -8.13 -23.36
CA VAL A 236 22.36 -9.04 -23.89
C VAL A 236 21.30 -8.18 -24.58
N GLY A 237 20.83 -8.61 -25.76
CA GLY A 237 19.70 -7.97 -26.45
C GLY A 237 20.07 -6.66 -27.15
N GLY A 238 19.27 -5.60 -26.94
CA GLY A 238 19.47 -4.27 -27.54
C GLY A 238 18.78 -4.05 -28.90
N LYS A 239 18.27 -5.10 -29.56
CA LYS A 239 17.51 -4.96 -30.81
C LYS A 239 16.19 -4.24 -30.54
N THR A 240 15.84 -3.29 -31.42
CA THR A 240 14.55 -2.59 -31.39
C THR A 240 13.92 -2.58 -32.78
N ASP A 241 12.59 -2.58 -32.83
CA ASP A 241 11.79 -2.41 -34.05
C ASP A 241 10.57 -1.55 -33.71
N ARG A 242 10.58 -0.30 -34.18
CA ARG A 242 9.52 0.67 -33.92
C ARG A 242 8.20 0.28 -34.56
N LYS A 243 8.23 -0.37 -35.73
CA LYS A 243 7.01 -0.73 -36.47
C LYS A 243 6.21 -1.79 -35.72
N ASP A 244 6.92 -2.72 -35.08
CA ASP A 244 6.35 -3.79 -34.25
C ASP A 244 6.28 -3.41 -32.76
N LEU A 245 6.69 -2.19 -32.39
CA LEU A 245 6.82 -1.75 -30.99
C LEU A 245 7.63 -2.74 -30.12
N TYR A 246 8.63 -3.38 -30.72
CA TYR A 246 9.42 -4.43 -30.12
C TYR A 246 10.74 -3.89 -29.58
N ILE A 247 11.04 -4.22 -28.33
CA ILE A 247 12.34 -4.02 -27.71
C ILE A 247 12.76 -5.37 -27.15
N ALA A 248 13.94 -5.87 -27.52
CA ALA A 248 14.43 -7.17 -27.07
C ALA A 248 14.61 -7.21 -25.54
N PRO A 249 14.52 -8.40 -24.90
CA PRO A 249 15.03 -8.61 -23.55
C PRO A 249 16.48 -8.12 -23.47
N THR A 250 16.71 -7.02 -22.75
CA THR A 250 17.97 -6.30 -22.79
C THR A 250 18.59 -6.25 -21.40
N VAL A 251 19.87 -6.60 -21.30
CA VAL A 251 20.66 -6.47 -20.07
C VAL A 251 21.77 -5.46 -20.32
N VAL A 252 21.90 -4.48 -19.42
CA VAL A 252 22.90 -3.42 -19.52
C VAL A 252 23.79 -3.48 -18.28
N GLY A 253 25.09 -3.61 -18.45
CA GLY A 253 26.02 -3.69 -17.32
C GLY A 253 27.48 -3.65 -17.73
N PRO A 254 28.39 -3.15 -16.87
CA PRO A 254 28.11 -2.53 -15.57
C PRO A 254 27.52 -1.12 -15.71
N VAL A 255 26.56 -0.75 -14.86
CA VAL A 255 25.91 0.57 -14.81
C VAL A 255 26.24 1.30 -13.52
N ALA A 256 26.52 2.60 -13.59
CA ALA A 256 26.70 3.44 -12.41
C ALA A 256 25.38 3.63 -11.65
N SER A 257 25.41 3.60 -10.31
CA SER A 257 24.21 3.70 -9.46
C SER A 257 23.49 5.05 -9.53
N SER A 258 24.20 6.11 -9.94
CA SER A 258 23.73 7.48 -10.14
C SER A 258 24.25 8.07 -11.46
N GLY A 259 23.50 9.01 -12.03
CA GLY A 259 23.88 9.74 -13.25
C GLY A 259 23.70 8.94 -14.55
N HIS A 260 23.44 7.63 -14.46
CA HIS A 260 23.13 6.81 -15.64
C HIS A 260 21.64 6.92 -15.99
N PRO A 261 21.24 7.15 -17.26
CA PRO A 261 19.83 7.35 -17.64
C PRO A 261 18.87 6.26 -17.14
N LEU A 262 19.29 4.99 -17.25
CA LEU A 262 18.55 3.82 -16.74
C LEU A 262 18.35 3.80 -15.21
N MET A 263 19.05 4.64 -14.45
CA MET A 263 19.01 4.67 -12.98
C MET A 263 18.25 5.87 -12.39
N GLU A 264 17.78 6.79 -13.23
CA GLU A 264 17.11 8.03 -12.79
C GLU A 264 15.58 7.90 -12.70
N GLN A 265 14.95 7.21 -13.65
CA GLN A 265 13.49 7.05 -13.69
C GLN A 265 13.10 5.58 -13.80
N GLU A 266 11.85 5.27 -13.45
CA GLU A 266 11.27 3.92 -13.64
C GLU A 266 11.34 3.52 -15.13
N ILE A 267 11.89 2.33 -15.40
CA ILE A 267 12.12 1.87 -16.78
C ILE A 267 10.79 1.48 -17.41
N PHE A 268 10.01 0.63 -16.72
CA PHE A 268 8.71 0.13 -17.19
C PHE A 268 8.79 -0.47 -18.61
N GLY A 269 9.77 -1.36 -18.81
CA GLY A 269 10.15 -1.96 -20.08
C GLY A 269 11.19 -3.07 -19.89
N PRO A 270 11.60 -3.76 -20.97
CA PRO A 270 12.37 -4.99 -20.89
C PRO A 270 13.90 -4.76 -20.80
N ILE A 271 14.33 -3.66 -20.18
CA ILE A 271 15.74 -3.28 -20.02
C ILE A 271 16.17 -3.44 -18.57
N LEU A 272 17.15 -4.30 -18.28
CA LEU A 272 17.64 -4.62 -16.95
C LEU A 272 19.07 -4.09 -16.74
N PRO A 273 19.25 -2.92 -16.11
CA PRO A 273 20.55 -2.46 -15.64
C PRO A 273 21.07 -3.34 -14.49
N ILE A 274 22.36 -3.66 -14.55
CA ILE A 274 23.12 -4.34 -13.49
C ILE A 274 24.15 -3.37 -12.93
N VAL A 275 24.00 -3.07 -11.64
CA VAL A 275 24.83 -2.15 -10.89
C VAL A 275 25.76 -2.98 -9.99
N PRO A 276 27.08 -2.95 -10.24
CA PRO A 276 28.03 -3.62 -9.36
C PRO A 276 28.10 -2.92 -8.01
N VAL A 277 28.20 -3.70 -6.93
CA VAL A 277 28.44 -3.23 -5.55
C VAL A 277 29.66 -3.94 -4.96
N GLU A 278 30.33 -3.32 -4.01
CA GLU A 278 31.42 -3.89 -3.22
C GLU A 278 30.86 -4.86 -2.16
N ASP A 279 29.78 -4.47 -1.49
CA ASP A 279 29.17 -5.25 -0.42
C ASP A 279 27.65 -4.97 -0.26
N MET A 280 27.05 -5.62 0.73
CA MET A 280 25.62 -5.46 1.03
C MET A 280 25.30 -4.11 1.69
N ASP A 281 26.26 -3.43 2.32
CA ASP A 281 26.06 -2.10 2.88
C ASP A 281 25.93 -1.05 1.78
N GLU A 282 26.75 -1.15 0.73
CA GLU A 282 26.62 -0.31 -0.47
C GLU A 282 25.28 -0.58 -1.18
N ALA A 283 24.87 -1.85 -1.32
CA ALA A 283 23.58 -2.18 -1.90
C ALA A 283 22.41 -1.54 -1.14
N ILE A 284 22.43 -1.63 0.20
CA ILE A 284 21.43 -0.99 1.08
C ILE A 284 21.48 0.54 0.92
N HIS A 285 22.67 1.13 0.86
CA HIS A 285 22.83 2.57 0.68
C HIS A 285 22.23 3.05 -0.65
N ILE A 286 22.48 2.35 -1.76
CA ILE A 286 21.92 2.68 -3.08
C ILE A 286 20.39 2.61 -3.07
N VAL A 287 19.81 1.60 -2.41
CA VAL A 287 18.34 1.51 -2.25
C VAL A 287 17.80 2.69 -1.47
N ASN A 288 18.41 3.02 -0.32
CA ASN A 288 17.93 4.10 0.55
C ASN A 288 18.17 5.51 0.00
N ALA A 289 19.09 5.67 -0.95
CA ALA A 289 19.35 6.94 -1.62
C ALA A 289 18.31 7.27 -2.71
N LYS A 290 17.39 6.35 -3.02
CA LYS A 290 16.33 6.52 -4.03
C LYS A 290 14.95 6.58 -3.36
N ASP A 291 13.96 7.01 -4.14
CA ASP A 291 12.56 6.98 -3.72
C ASP A 291 12.14 5.56 -3.30
N THR A 292 11.36 5.47 -2.22
CA THR A 292 10.94 4.19 -1.65
C THR A 292 10.12 3.37 -2.66
N PRO A 293 10.59 2.17 -3.05
CA PRO A 293 10.00 1.41 -4.14
C PRO A 293 8.75 0.64 -3.71
N LEU A 294 7.92 0.28 -4.69
CA LEU A 294 6.74 -0.56 -4.44
C LEU A 294 7.14 -1.99 -4.03
N ALA A 295 8.18 -2.55 -4.66
CA ALA A 295 8.72 -3.86 -4.30
C ALA A 295 10.24 -3.82 -4.11
N LEU A 296 10.75 -4.70 -3.25
CA LEU A 296 12.18 -4.99 -3.12
C LEU A 296 12.39 -6.51 -3.17
N TYR A 297 13.41 -6.94 -3.88
CA TYR A 297 13.71 -8.36 -4.06
C TYR A 297 15.09 -8.69 -3.50
N ILE A 298 15.21 -9.80 -2.80
CA ILE A 298 16.47 -10.26 -2.18
C ILE A 298 16.73 -11.70 -2.61
N PHE A 299 17.91 -12.01 -3.12
CA PHE A 299 18.38 -13.38 -3.31
C PHE A 299 19.49 -13.69 -2.30
N THR A 300 19.20 -14.57 -1.34
CA THR A 300 20.13 -15.05 -0.30
C THR A 300 19.46 -16.20 0.46
N ASP A 301 20.23 -17.20 0.87
CA ASP A 301 19.80 -18.24 1.82
C ASP A 301 20.28 -17.93 3.24
N ASP A 302 21.22 -17.00 3.40
CA ASP A 302 21.69 -16.50 4.69
C ASP A 302 20.64 -15.61 5.39
N LYS A 303 20.23 -16.07 6.58
CA LYS A 303 19.23 -15.39 7.40
C LYS A 303 19.73 -14.04 7.92
N ALA A 304 21.03 -13.92 8.22
CA ALA A 304 21.58 -12.69 8.77
C ALA A 304 21.59 -11.58 7.72
N THR A 305 22.05 -11.89 6.51
CA THR A 305 22.03 -11.00 5.34
C THR A 305 20.62 -10.57 4.99
N ARG A 306 19.67 -11.52 4.89
CA ARG A 306 18.25 -11.18 4.67
C ARG A 306 17.72 -10.21 5.73
N ASN A 307 17.92 -10.51 7.01
CA ASN A 307 17.39 -9.68 8.09
C ASN A 307 18.06 -8.31 8.14
N LYS A 308 19.35 -8.21 7.82
CA LYS A 308 20.06 -6.93 7.69
C LYS A 308 19.39 -6.05 6.64
N ILE A 309 19.17 -6.56 5.43
CA ILE A 309 18.53 -5.82 4.35
C ILE A 309 17.10 -5.42 4.73
N LEU A 310 16.31 -6.35 5.28
CA LEU A 310 14.93 -6.07 5.72
C LEU A 310 14.85 -4.98 6.80
N ASN A 311 15.78 -4.98 7.75
CA ASN A 311 15.78 -4.01 8.86
C ASN A 311 16.33 -2.63 8.47
N GLN A 312 17.03 -2.53 7.34
CA GLN A 312 17.73 -1.32 6.93
C GLN A 312 17.22 -0.73 5.62
N THR A 313 16.14 -1.27 5.04
CA THR A 313 15.49 -0.74 3.85
C THR A 313 13.98 -0.63 4.07
N GLN A 314 13.32 0.17 3.23
CA GLN A 314 11.86 0.31 3.22
C GLN A 314 11.32 0.07 1.81
N SER A 315 10.17 -0.57 1.70
CA SER A 315 9.44 -0.78 0.44
C SER A 315 7.96 -1.09 0.74
N GLY A 316 7.11 -1.11 -0.29
CA GLY A 316 5.73 -1.57 -0.16
C GLY A 316 5.62 -3.05 0.23
N GLY A 317 6.41 -3.90 -0.43
CA GLY A 317 6.54 -5.32 -0.09
C GLY A 317 7.89 -5.91 -0.50
N VAL A 318 8.26 -7.02 0.15
CA VAL A 318 9.53 -7.72 -0.11
C VAL A 318 9.28 -9.16 -0.49
N VAL A 319 10.03 -9.67 -1.47
CA VAL A 319 10.13 -11.12 -1.74
C VAL A 319 11.57 -11.57 -1.67
N VAL A 320 11.78 -12.70 -1.00
CA VAL A 320 13.08 -13.35 -0.87
C VAL A 320 13.11 -14.59 -1.75
N ASN A 321 14.18 -14.70 -2.53
CA ASN A 321 14.46 -15.75 -3.51
C ASN A 321 13.44 -15.87 -4.65
N ASP A 322 12.50 -14.94 -4.82
CA ASP A 322 11.58 -14.91 -5.96
C ASP A 322 11.13 -13.48 -6.29
N LEU A 323 10.33 -13.32 -7.35
CA LEU A 323 9.78 -12.02 -7.78
C LEU A 323 8.30 -12.13 -8.10
N LEU A 324 7.57 -11.01 -8.06
CA LEU A 324 6.16 -10.86 -8.42
C LEU A 324 5.16 -11.68 -7.57
N MET A 325 5.57 -12.77 -6.93
CA MET A 325 4.66 -13.71 -6.26
C MET A 325 3.85 -13.10 -5.12
N GLN A 326 4.36 -12.06 -4.47
CA GLN A 326 3.64 -11.34 -3.40
C GLN A 326 2.32 -10.74 -3.89
N VAL A 327 2.20 -10.42 -5.19
CA VAL A 327 0.97 -9.80 -5.73
C VAL A 327 -0.17 -10.80 -5.91
N GLN A 328 0.11 -12.11 -5.83
CA GLN A 328 -0.90 -13.17 -5.98
C GLN A 328 -1.45 -13.65 -4.64
N GLU A 329 -0.72 -13.41 -3.54
CA GLU A 329 -1.12 -13.86 -2.21
C GLU A 329 -2.16 -12.92 -1.61
N LEU A 330 -3.44 -13.30 -1.68
CA LEU A 330 -4.57 -12.50 -1.20
C LEU A 330 -4.58 -12.28 0.32
N ALA A 331 -3.80 -13.04 1.09
CA ALA A 331 -3.60 -12.81 2.51
C ALA A 331 -2.64 -11.65 2.82
N LEU A 332 -1.80 -11.25 1.87
CA LEU A 332 -0.90 -10.12 2.02
C LEU A 332 -1.59 -8.82 1.56
N PRO A 333 -1.52 -7.73 2.33
CA PRO A 333 -1.93 -6.42 1.83
C PRO A 333 -0.92 -5.97 0.77
N PHE A 334 -1.42 -5.59 -0.40
CA PHE A 334 -0.61 -5.00 -1.46
C PHE A 334 -0.79 -3.48 -1.44
N GLY A 335 0.32 -2.74 -1.38
CA GLY A 335 0.32 -1.27 -1.39
C GLY A 335 1.72 -0.70 -1.31
N GLY A 336 1.87 0.56 -1.72
CA GLY A 336 3.13 1.30 -1.62
C GLY A 336 3.30 2.08 -0.32
N VAL A 337 4.45 2.72 -0.17
CA VAL A 337 4.75 3.65 0.91
C VAL A 337 5.58 4.82 0.38
N GLY A 338 5.23 6.04 0.79
CA GLY A 338 5.91 7.25 0.30
C GLY A 338 5.65 7.46 -1.19
N PRO A 339 6.69 7.70 -2.02
CA PRO A 339 6.53 7.93 -3.46
C PRO A 339 5.88 6.78 -4.24
N SER A 340 5.99 5.53 -3.75
CA SER A 340 5.35 4.36 -4.38
C SER A 340 3.87 4.20 -4.04
N GLY A 341 3.33 4.98 -3.11
CA GLY A 341 1.90 4.96 -2.82
C GLY A 341 1.51 5.17 -1.37
N MET A 342 0.20 5.10 -1.15
CA MET A 342 -0.39 5.09 0.19
C MET A 342 -1.71 4.31 0.22
N GLY A 343 -1.97 3.67 1.35
CA GLY A 343 -3.04 2.68 1.46
C GLY A 343 -2.61 1.30 0.95
N SER A 344 -3.50 0.33 1.04
CA SER A 344 -3.29 -1.01 0.53
C SER A 344 -4.62 -1.71 0.25
N TYR A 345 -4.58 -2.78 -0.53
CA TYR A 345 -5.75 -3.59 -0.86
C TYR A 345 -5.34 -5.06 -1.06
N HIS A 346 -6.18 -5.85 -1.74
CA HIS A 346 -6.20 -7.31 -1.87
C HIS A 346 -6.98 -8.01 -0.77
N GLY A 347 -7.66 -9.11 -1.14
CA GLY A 347 -8.38 -9.98 -0.21
C GLY A 347 -9.24 -9.24 0.82
N ILE A 348 -8.99 -9.51 2.11
CA ILE A 348 -9.69 -8.85 3.23
C ILE A 348 -9.32 -7.38 3.31
N LYS A 349 -8.09 -7.01 2.95
CA LYS A 349 -7.64 -5.63 3.02
C LYS A 349 -8.44 -4.72 2.09
N SER A 350 -8.82 -5.20 0.91
CA SER A 350 -9.75 -4.48 0.02
C SER A 350 -11.08 -4.15 0.71
N PHE A 351 -11.68 -5.09 1.44
CA PHE A 351 -12.92 -4.82 2.19
C PHE A 351 -12.70 -3.73 3.24
N GLU A 352 -11.62 -3.83 4.03
CA GLU A 352 -11.28 -2.81 5.04
C GLU A 352 -11.06 -1.43 4.42
N THR A 353 -10.33 -1.36 3.31
CA THR A 353 -9.99 -0.10 2.63
C THR A 353 -11.23 0.64 2.15
N PHE A 354 -12.30 -0.05 1.76
CA PHE A 354 -13.55 0.56 1.31
C PHE A 354 -14.64 0.60 2.40
N THR A 355 -14.29 0.31 3.65
CA THR A 355 -15.21 0.31 4.81
C THR A 355 -14.89 1.47 5.74
N HIS A 356 -15.93 2.08 6.33
CA HIS A 356 -15.82 2.90 7.53
C HIS A 356 -16.13 2.06 8.76
N GLU A 357 -15.21 2.05 9.75
CA GLU A 357 -15.44 1.42 11.04
C GLU A 357 -16.12 2.38 12.02
N ARG A 358 -17.44 2.26 12.14
CA ARG A 358 -18.24 3.09 13.05
C ARG A 358 -18.23 2.51 14.47
N THR A 359 -17.65 3.26 15.39
CA THR A 359 -17.63 2.91 16.82
C THR A 359 -18.93 3.34 17.52
N THR A 360 -19.46 2.48 18.38
CA THR A 360 -20.60 2.78 19.27
C THR A 360 -20.26 2.36 20.70
N MET A 361 -20.45 3.27 21.65
CA MET A 361 -20.41 3.01 23.09
C MET A 361 -21.80 3.26 23.66
N ILE A 362 -22.43 2.21 24.17
CA ILE A 362 -23.72 2.31 24.85
C ILE A 362 -23.45 2.32 26.35
N LYS A 363 -23.73 3.46 26.99
CA LYS A 363 -23.63 3.62 28.43
C LYS A 363 -24.99 3.37 29.08
N SER A 364 -24.98 2.83 30.29
CA SER A 364 -26.17 2.80 31.13
C SER A 364 -26.54 4.22 31.56
N SER A 365 -27.84 4.52 31.68
CA SER A 365 -28.32 5.74 32.34
C SER A 365 -28.31 5.65 33.87
N GLY A 366 -27.95 4.50 34.43
CA GLY A 366 -27.72 4.29 35.87
C GLY A 366 -26.29 4.61 36.30
N LEU A 367 -26.02 4.54 37.61
CA LEU A 367 -24.70 4.77 38.23
C LEU A 367 -24.14 6.19 38.06
N GLU A 368 -25.00 7.18 37.81
CA GLU A 368 -24.63 8.59 37.66
C GLU A 368 -23.90 9.14 38.89
N SER A 369 -24.24 8.64 40.07
CA SER A 369 -23.53 8.96 41.30
C SER A 369 -22.03 8.64 41.19
N VAL A 370 -21.66 7.49 40.64
CA VAL A 370 -20.25 7.06 40.44
C VAL A 370 -19.50 8.02 39.51
N MET A 371 -20.22 8.67 38.60
CA MET A 371 -19.66 9.63 37.65
C MET A 371 -19.50 11.03 38.22
N ILE A 372 -19.95 11.32 39.45
CA ILE A 372 -19.80 12.64 40.10
C ILE A 372 -18.34 13.13 40.11
N ALA A 373 -17.39 12.21 40.20
CA ALA A 373 -15.96 12.51 40.17
C ALA A 373 -15.48 13.19 38.87
N ARG A 374 -16.20 13.02 37.75
CA ARG A 374 -15.87 13.68 36.47
C ARG A 374 -16.41 15.10 36.36
N TYR A 375 -17.36 15.49 37.22
CA TYR A 375 -18.07 16.77 37.09
C TYR A 375 -17.42 17.87 37.92
N PRO A 376 -17.47 19.13 37.42
CA PRO A 376 -17.14 20.30 38.23
C PRO A 376 -18.02 20.43 39.49
N PRO A 377 -17.56 21.17 40.51
CA PRO A 377 -16.21 21.73 40.63
C PRO A 377 -15.17 20.62 40.86
N TYR A 378 -13.98 20.79 40.28
CA TYR A 378 -12.89 19.82 40.40
C TYR A 378 -12.17 19.96 41.74
N SER A 379 -11.72 18.83 42.30
CA SER A 379 -10.93 18.77 43.53
C SER A 379 -9.97 17.59 43.45
N ASP A 380 -8.92 17.60 44.28
CA ASP A 380 -7.95 16.50 44.34
C ASP A 380 -8.63 15.16 44.64
N SER A 381 -9.59 15.14 45.57
CA SER A 381 -10.40 13.95 45.89
C SER A 381 -11.16 13.42 44.66
N LYS A 382 -11.75 14.29 43.84
CA LYS A 382 -12.40 13.88 42.58
C LYS A 382 -11.40 13.35 41.55
N THR A 383 -10.25 14.00 41.42
CA THR A 383 -9.17 13.57 40.51
C THR A 383 -8.65 12.18 40.87
N VAL A 384 -8.38 11.93 42.14
CA VAL A 384 -7.94 10.61 42.63
C VAL A 384 -9.02 9.56 42.39
N LEU A 385 -10.27 9.87 42.73
CA LEU A 385 -11.39 8.93 42.57
C LEU A 385 -11.65 8.60 41.09
N PHE A 386 -11.65 9.60 40.21
CA PHE A 386 -11.85 9.39 38.77
C PHE A 386 -10.67 8.63 38.13
N SER A 387 -9.44 8.92 38.56
CA SER A 387 -8.25 8.18 38.12
C SER A 387 -8.34 6.70 38.51
N LEU A 388 -8.73 6.40 39.75
CA LEU A 388 -8.93 5.03 40.21
C LEU A 388 -10.06 4.32 39.45
N LEU A 389 -11.18 5.01 39.22
CA LEU A 389 -12.30 4.48 38.44
C LEU A 389 -11.91 4.21 36.98
N THR A 390 -10.97 4.98 36.42
CA THR A 390 -10.53 4.84 35.02
C THR A 390 -9.43 3.81 34.85
N LEU A 391 -8.34 3.95 35.62
CA LEU A 391 -7.09 3.17 35.48
C LEU A 391 -7.04 1.97 36.42
N GLY A 392 -7.83 1.97 37.50
CA GLY A 392 -7.75 0.97 38.55
C GLY A 392 -6.67 1.25 39.59
N LEU A 393 -6.41 0.25 40.45
CA LEU A 393 -5.37 0.34 41.46
C LEU A 393 -3.98 0.24 40.82
N PRO A 394 -2.99 1.01 41.31
CA PRO A 394 -1.60 0.92 40.85
C PRO A 394 -0.99 -0.46 41.12
N GLU A 395 0.11 -0.77 40.41
CA GLU A 395 0.87 -2.00 40.62
C GLU A 395 1.73 -1.91 41.90
N GLY A 396 1.85 -3.03 42.63
CA GLY A 396 2.55 -3.13 43.93
C GLY A 396 1.61 -3.21 45.16
N PHE A 397 2.03 -3.93 46.21
CA PHE A 397 1.20 -4.13 47.40
C PHE A 397 1.02 -2.85 48.22
N ILE A 398 2.11 -2.12 48.49
CA ILE A 398 2.10 -0.90 49.29
C ILE A 398 1.35 0.24 48.59
N SER A 399 1.55 0.39 47.28
CA SER A 399 0.83 1.35 46.43
C SER A 399 -0.66 1.04 46.36
N LYS A 400 -1.07 -0.23 46.30
CA LYS A 400 -2.47 -0.65 46.42
C LYS A 400 -3.07 -0.27 47.77
N VAL A 401 -2.39 -0.59 48.87
CA VAL A 401 -2.88 -0.25 50.22
C VAL A 401 -3.06 1.26 50.36
N LYS A 402 -2.07 2.05 49.95
CA LYS A 402 -2.15 3.52 49.96
C LYS A 402 -3.29 4.03 49.08
N ALA A 403 -3.41 3.54 47.85
CA ALA A 403 -4.47 3.93 46.94
C ALA A 403 -5.87 3.59 47.46
N VAL A 404 -6.04 2.45 48.15
CA VAL A 404 -7.32 2.08 48.78
C VAL A 404 -7.66 3.05 49.91
N PHE A 405 -6.73 3.38 50.80
CA PHE A 405 -6.98 4.35 51.87
C PHE A 405 -7.31 5.75 51.32
N THR A 406 -6.55 6.23 50.33
CA THR A 406 -6.82 7.52 49.68
C THR A 406 -8.15 7.50 48.92
N ALA A 407 -8.52 6.39 48.29
CA ALA A 407 -9.79 6.22 47.59
C ALA A 407 -11.00 6.22 48.53
N ILE A 408 -10.89 5.61 49.71
CA ILE A 408 -11.96 5.60 50.72
C ILE A 408 -12.19 7.03 51.22
N GLY A 409 -11.13 7.77 51.57
CA GLY A 409 -11.26 9.18 51.97
C GLY A 409 -11.82 10.06 50.86
N SER A 410 -11.32 9.88 49.63
CA SER A 410 -11.82 10.64 48.47
C SER A 410 -13.27 10.31 48.13
N ALA A 411 -13.70 9.05 48.27
CA ALA A 411 -15.08 8.65 48.08
C ALA A 411 -15.99 9.25 49.17
N GLN A 412 -15.53 9.30 50.43
CA GLN A 412 -16.25 9.97 51.50
C GLN A 412 -16.45 11.46 51.19
N ASP A 413 -15.40 12.15 50.75
CA ASP A 413 -15.47 13.56 50.35
C ASP A 413 -16.40 13.79 49.16
N VAL A 414 -16.41 12.89 48.16
CA VAL A 414 -17.15 13.10 46.92
C VAL A 414 -18.62 12.69 47.03
N PHE A 415 -18.91 11.55 47.66
CA PHE A 415 -20.27 11.00 47.73
C PHE A 415 -21.08 11.50 48.93
N PHE A 416 -20.42 11.91 50.02
CA PHE A 416 -21.08 12.28 51.28
C PHE A 416 -20.91 13.75 51.67
N ALA A 417 -20.26 14.58 50.85
CA ALA A 417 -20.24 16.03 51.04
C ALA A 417 -21.61 16.66 50.69
N LYS A 418 -22.60 16.56 51.58
CA LYS A 418 -23.76 17.48 51.59
C LYS A 418 -24.10 17.92 53.01
N LYS A 419 -23.68 19.16 53.35
CA LYS A 419 -24.31 20.16 54.27
C LYS A 419 -23.27 21.09 54.91
N LYS A 420 -22.60 21.95 54.14
CA LYS A 420 -21.86 23.09 54.75
C LYS A 420 -22.16 24.47 54.14
N SER A 421 -23.01 24.59 53.12
CA SER A 421 -23.29 25.87 52.46
C SER A 421 -24.68 26.48 52.72
N SER A 422 -25.49 25.97 53.66
CA SER A 422 -26.83 26.53 53.95
C SER A 422 -26.98 27.24 55.31
N ASN A 423 -25.91 27.46 56.08
CA ASN A 423 -25.99 28.09 57.42
C ASN A 423 -25.24 29.44 57.51
N ALA A 424 -25.15 30.22 56.43
CA ALA A 424 -24.48 31.52 56.45
C ALA A 424 -25.30 32.66 55.82
N VAL A 425 -26.64 32.60 55.91
CA VAL A 425 -27.50 33.77 55.70
C VAL A 425 -28.57 33.77 56.78
N GLY A 426 -28.20 34.29 57.95
CA GLY A 426 -29.07 34.41 59.09
C GLY A 426 -28.30 35.05 60.23
N GLU A 427 -28.13 36.37 60.15
CA GLU A 427 -28.11 37.33 61.28
C GLU A 427 -27.39 38.65 60.90
N SER A 428 -28.18 39.64 60.45
CA SER A 428 -28.06 41.06 60.81
C SER A 428 -29.32 41.78 60.28
N LYS A 429 -30.42 41.77 61.05
CA LYS A 429 -30.90 42.83 61.97
C LYS A 429 -31.09 44.23 61.35
N LEU A 430 -32.38 44.61 61.39
CA LEU A 430 -33.02 45.94 61.46
C LEU A 430 -33.00 46.85 60.23
#